data_AF-A0A8C9DTW0-F1
#
_entry.id   AF-A0A8C9DTW0-F1
#
_cell.length_a   1.000
_cell.length_b   1.000
_cell.length_c   1.000
_cell.angle_alpha   90.00
_cell.angle_beta   90.00
_cell.angle_gamma   90.00
#
_symmetry.space_group_name_H-M   'P 1'
#
loop_
_entity.id
_entity.type
_entity.pdbx_description
1 polymer ?
#
loop_
_entity_poly.entity_id
_entity_poly.type
_entity_poly.pdbx_seq_one_letter_code
_entity_poly.pdbx_strand_id
1 'polypeptide(L)'
;MSKLSICQARASVMVYDDTSKKWVPIKPGQQGFSRINIYHNTASNTFRVVGVKLQDQQVVINYSIVKGLKYNQATPTFHQWRDARQVYGLNFASKEEATTFSNAMLFALNIMNSQEAGK
;
A
#
# COMPACT_ATOMS: atom_id res chain seq x y z
N MET A 1 4.27 -4.56 22.77
CA MET A 1 4.46 -4.45 21.29
C MET A 1 3.11 -4.71 20.63
N SER A 2 2.56 -3.78 19.85
CA SER A 2 1.22 -3.94 19.25
C SER A 2 1.17 -3.89 17.71
N LYS A 3 2.30 -3.64 17.03
CA LYS A 3 2.37 -3.55 15.56
C LYS A 3 3.13 -4.74 14.98
N LEU A 4 2.46 -5.55 14.18
CA LEU A 4 3.03 -6.71 13.49
C LEU A 4 3.03 -6.48 11.98
N SER A 5 4.14 -6.74 11.29
CA SER A 5 4.14 -6.80 9.83
C SER A 5 3.50 -8.12 9.37
N ILE A 6 2.45 -8.05 8.56
CA ILE A 6 1.75 -9.23 8.04
C ILE A 6 2.20 -9.61 6.62
N CYS A 7 2.92 -8.72 5.93
CA CYS A 7 3.57 -9.03 4.66
C CYS A 7 4.73 -8.07 4.39
N GLN A 8 5.63 -8.49 3.51
CA GLN A 8 6.68 -7.64 2.96
C GLN A 8 6.79 -7.88 1.45
N ALA A 9 6.98 -6.80 0.70
CA ALA A 9 7.21 -6.82 -0.74
C ALA A 9 8.11 -5.64 -1.14
N ARG A 10 8.73 -5.69 -2.31
CA ARG A 10 9.45 -4.57 -2.93
C ARG A 10 8.61 -4.01 -4.06
N ALA A 11 8.43 -2.68 -4.04
CA ALA A 11 7.74 -1.97 -5.10
C ALA A 11 8.24 -0.52 -5.23
N SER A 12 8.13 0.04 -6.43
CA SER A 12 8.21 1.48 -6.62
C SER A 12 6.86 2.09 -6.27
N VAL A 13 6.85 3.09 -5.39
CA VAL A 13 5.63 3.77 -4.95
C VAL A 13 5.35 4.93 -5.89
N MET A 14 4.18 4.88 -6.51
CA MET A 14 3.73 5.79 -7.55
C MET A 14 2.46 6.51 -7.09
N VAL A 15 2.25 7.69 -7.65
CA VAL A 15 0.99 8.42 -7.58
C VAL A 15 0.53 8.79 -8.98
N TYR A 16 -0.77 8.78 -9.22
CA TYR A 16 -1.32 9.26 -10.48
C TYR A 16 -1.43 10.79 -10.42
N ASP A 17 -0.72 11.47 -11.31
CA ASP A 17 -0.85 12.92 -11.49
C ASP A 17 -1.97 13.20 -12.51
N ASP A 18 -3.07 13.75 -12.03
CA ASP A 18 -4.24 14.07 -12.84
C ASP A 18 -3.99 15.21 -13.85
N THR A 19 -2.95 16.03 -13.64
CA THR A 19 -2.58 17.13 -14.56
C THR A 19 -1.86 16.56 -15.78
N SER A 20 -0.82 15.76 -15.56
CA SER A 20 -0.04 15.16 -16.65
C SER A 20 -0.63 13.85 -17.18
N LYS A 21 -1.68 13.32 -16.53
CA LYS A 21 -2.33 12.03 -16.83
C LYS A 21 -1.37 10.84 -16.81
N LYS A 22 -0.36 10.88 -15.93
CA LYS A 22 0.72 9.89 -15.84
C LYS A 22 0.95 9.44 -14.42
N TRP A 23 1.47 8.22 -14.29
CA TRP A 23 2.05 7.75 -13.05
C TRP A 23 3.42 8.39 -12.84
N VAL A 24 3.61 9.01 -11.69
CA VAL A 24 4.88 9.61 -11.28
C VAL A 24 5.34 9.03 -9.94
N PRO A 25 6.65 8.97 -9.66
CA PRO A 25 7.13 8.57 -8.34
C PRO A 25 6.52 9.46 -7.25
N ILE A 26 6.13 8.89 -6.11
CA ILE A 26 5.52 9.64 -5.00
C ILE A 26 6.42 10.76 -4.45
N LYS A 27 7.74 10.63 -4.63
CA LYS A 27 8.71 11.70 -4.36
C LYS A 27 9.48 12.02 -5.65
N PRO A 28 9.41 13.26 -6.15
CA PRO A 28 10.19 13.71 -7.29
C PRO A 28 11.69 13.43 -7.07
N GLY A 29 12.39 12.99 -8.11
CA GLY A 29 13.82 12.67 -8.05
C GLY A 29 14.19 11.37 -7.32
N GLN A 30 13.25 10.72 -6.61
CA GLN A 30 13.52 9.47 -5.90
C GLN A 30 12.90 8.27 -6.63
N GLN A 31 13.61 7.77 -7.64
CA GLN A 31 13.28 6.54 -8.35
C GLN A 31 13.73 5.28 -7.59
N GLY A 32 13.24 4.11 -7.99
CA GLY A 32 13.65 2.82 -7.44
C GLY A 32 12.78 2.27 -6.31
N PHE A 33 13.11 1.04 -5.90
CA PHE A 33 12.31 0.23 -5.01
C PHE A 33 12.31 0.71 -3.56
N SER A 34 11.16 0.51 -2.93
CA SER A 34 10.94 0.64 -1.49
C SER A 34 10.55 -0.72 -0.94
N ARG A 35 10.94 -1.00 0.31
CA ARG A 35 10.37 -2.09 1.10
C ARG A 35 8.99 -1.67 1.57
N ILE A 36 7.97 -2.37 1.09
CA ILE A 36 6.57 -2.16 1.44
C ILE A 36 6.17 -3.22 2.46
N ASN A 37 5.58 -2.79 3.57
CA ASN A 37 4.97 -3.67 4.55
C ASN A 37 3.51 -3.27 4.76
N ILE A 38 2.66 -4.24 5.11
CA ILE A 38 1.38 -3.97 5.76
C ILE A 38 1.55 -4.27 7.23
N TYR A 39 1.35 -3.26 8.08
CA TYR A 39 1.37 -3.42 9.53
C TYR A 39 -0.05 -3.52 10.08
N HIS A 40 -0.29 -4.50 10.93
CA HIS A 40 -1.49 -4.63 11.75
C HIS A 40 -1.20 -4.13 13.16
N ASN A 41 -1.98 -3.16 13.63
CA ASN A 41 -2.02 -2.79 15.04
C ASN A 41 -3.14 -3.57 15.72
N THR A 42 -2.80 -4.61 16.47
CA THR A 42 -3.79 -5.51 17.08
C THR A 42 -4.61 -4.81 18.17
N ALA A 43 -4.04 -3.83 18.87
CA ALA A 43 -4.71 -3.10 19.94
C ALA A 43 -5.88 -2.22 19.43
N SER A 44 -5.74 -1.66 18.23
CA SER A 44 -6.78 -0.82 17.61
C SER A 44 -7.45 -1.47 16.41
N ASN A 45 -7.07 -2.72 16.11
CA ASN A 45 -7.45 -3.45 14.90
C ASN A 45 -7.36 -2.63 13.60
N THR A 46 -6.29 -1.83 13.46
CA THR A 46 -6.08 -0.98 12.27
C THR A 46 -4.92 -1.50 11.42
N PHE A 47 -4.99 -1.29 10.11
CA PHE A 47 -3.94 -1.68 9.18
C PHE A 47 -3.32 -0.47 8.46
N ARG A 48 -2.01 -0.51 8.20
CA ARG A 48 -1.31 0.54 7.45
C ARG A 48 -0.34 -0.03 6.43
N VAL A 49 -0.35 0.51 5.22
CA VAL A 49 0.71 0.31 4.23
C VAL A 49 1.83 1.29 4.53
N VAL A 50 3.02 0.76 4.82
CA VAL A 50 4.22 1.56 5.07
C VAL A 50 5.30 1.17 4.06
N GLY A 51 5.75 2.15 3.28
CA GLY A 51 6.83 1.98 2.32
C GLY A 51 8.04 2.79 2.72
N VAL A 52 9.20 2.14 2.76
CA VAL A 52 10.48 2.72 3.13
C VAL A 52 11.48 2.52 2.00
N LYS A 53 12.12 3.59 1.54
CA LYS A 53 13.14 3.52 0.50
C LYS A 53 14.31 2.66 0.94
N LEU A 54 14.80 1.82 0.02
CA LEU A 54 15.93 0.93 0.32
C LEU A 54 17.25 1.68 0.45
N GLN A 55 17.39 2.84 -0.19
CA GLN A 55 18.64 3.60 -0.28
C GLN A 55 18.93 4.41 0.98
N ASP A 56 17.95 5.19 1.44
CA ASP A 56 18.11 6.20 2.51
C ASP A 56 17.20 5.94 3.71
N GLN A 57 16.47 4.81 3.72
CA GLN A 57 15.49 4.45 4.73
C GLN A 57 14.38 5.49 4.93
N GLN A 58 14.13 6.35 3.95
CA GLN A 58 13.09 7.36 4.05
C GLN A 58 11.70 6.74 3.90
N VAL A 59 10.77 7.12 4.78
CA VAL A 59 9.36 6.76 4.63
C VAL A 59 8.77 7.53 3.45
N VAL A 60 8.25 6.82 2.46
CA VAL A 60 7.66 7.37 1.24
C VAL A 60 6.15 7.21 1.18
N ILE A 61 5.60 6.24 1.91
CA ILE A 61 4.15 6.10 2.09
C ILE A 61 3.86 5.57 3.49
N ASN A 62 2.83 6.12 4.11
CA ASN A 62 2.32 5.67 5.41
C ASN A 62 0.79 5.78 5.42
N TYR A 63 0.16 4.92 4.63
CA TYR A 63 -1.26 4.98 4.30
C TYR A 63 -2.08 4.09 5.25
N SER A 64 -3.17 4.63 5.79
CA SER A 64 -4.12 3.86 6.60
C SER A 64 -5.12 3.13 5.69
N ILE A 65 -5.21 1.80 5.81
CA ILE A 65 -6.21 1.03 5.08
C ILE A 65 -7.56 1.27 5.75
N VAL A 66 -8.50 1.86 5.02
CA VAL A 66 -9.82 2.23 5.51
C VAL A 66 -10.91 1.28 4.98
N LYS A 67 -12.02 1.20 5.71
CA LYS A 67 -13.22 0.48 5.27
C LYS A 67 -13.69 0.99 3.91
N GLY A 68 -14.10 0.08 3.04
CA GLY A 68 -14.59 0.41 1.70
C GLY A 68 -13.52 0.80 0.68
N LEU A 69 -12.23 0.81 1.05
CA LEU A 69 -11.13 1.05 0.12
C LEU A 69 -11.21 0.10 -1.08
N LYS A 70 -11.10 0.65 -2.28
CA LYS A 70 -11.11 -0.11 -3.52
C LYS A 70 -9.68 -0.38 -3.98
N TYR A 71 -9.24 -1.61 -3.77
CA TYR A 71 -7.95 -2.12 -4.24
C TYR A 71 -8.12 -2.81 -5.59
N ASN A 72 -7.27 -2.46 -6.56
CA ASN A 72 -7.33 -2.96 -7.93
C ASN A 72 -5.96 -3.49 -8.37
N GLN A 73 -5.93 -4.74 -8.86
CA GLN A 73 -4.74 -5.36 -9.44
C GLN A 73 -4.73 -5.11 -10.95
N ALA A 74 -4.24 -3.93 -11.37
CA ALA A 74 -4.33 -3.50 -12.77
C ALA A 74 -3.49 -4.36 -13.72
N THR A 75 -2.33 -4.85 -13.26
CA THR A 75 -1.52 -5.87 -13.93
C THR A 75 -0.94 -6.84 -12.89
N PRO A 76 -0.31 -7.96 -13.29
CA PRO A 76 0.32 -8.90 -12.35
C PRO A 76 1.43 -8.30 -11.46
N THR A 77 1.95 -7.11 -11.79
CA THR A 77 2.99 -6.41 -11.03
C THR A 77 2.63 -4.97 -10.72
N PHE A 78 1.45 -4.48 -11.12
CA PHE A 78 1.02 -3.11 -10.86
C PHE A 78 -0.35 -3.08 -10.22
N HIS A 79 -0.40 -2.73 -8.94
CA HIS A 79 -1.64 -2.63 -8.17
C HIS A 79 -1.85 -1.19 -7.70
N GLN A 80 -3.10 -0.80 -7.52
CA GLN A 80 -3.47 0.57 -7.20
C GLN A 80 -4.68 0.65 -6.27
N TRP A 81 -4.81 1.77 -5.59
CA TRP A 81 -6.01 2.15 -4.84
C TRP A 81 -6.17 3.67 -4.83
N ARG A 82 -7.37 4.14 -4.53
CA ARG A 82 -7.72 5.56 -4.52
C ARG A 82 -8.30 5.96 -3.16
N ASP A 83 -7.92 7.13 -2.67
CA ASP A 83 -8.66 7.87 -1.65
C ASP A 83 -9.26 9.16 -2.25
N ALA A 84 -9.87 10.00 -1.41
CA ALA A 84 -10.52 11.24 -1.85
C ALA A 84 -9.57 12.25 -2.52
N ARG A 85 -8.26 12.13 -2.32
CA ARG A 85 -7.24 13.10 -2.76
C ARG A 85 -6.30 12.54 -3.81
N GLN A 86 -5.99 11.24 -3.76
CA GLN A 86 -4.89 10.66 -4.51
C GLN A 86 -5.19 9.22 -4.96
N VAL A 87 -4.70 8.87 -6.15
CA VAL A 87 -4.50 7.46 -6.54
C VAL A 87 -3.07 7.07 -6.28
N TYR A 88 -2.90 5.98 -5.53
CA TYR A 88 -1.61 5.35 -5.26
C TYR A 88 -1.45 4.12 -6.13
N GLY A 89 -0.22 3.86 -6.52
CA GLY A 89 0.18 2.69 -7.30
C GLY A 89 1.44 2.08 -6.72
N LEU A 90 1.53 0.76 -6.77
CA LEU A 90 2.72 -0.01 -6.44
C LEU A 90 3.13 -0.79 -7.68
N ASN A 91 4.31 -0.48 -8.22
CA ASN A 91 4.95 -1.27 -9.26
C ASN A 91 5.94 -2.25 -8.61
N PHE A 92 5.49 -3.49 -8.42
CA PHE A 92 6.21 -4.54 -7.70
C PHE A 92 7.44 -5.03 -8.48
N ALA A 93 8.46 -5.45 -7.73
CA ALA A 93 9.68 -6.01 -8.31
C ALA A 93 9.46 -7.38 -8.96
N SER A 94 8.42 -8.13 -8.56
CA SER A 94 8.04 -9.40 -9.16
C SER A 94 6.54 -9.70 -8.97
N LYS A 95 6.03 -10.70 -9.71
CA LYS A 95 4.65 -11.19 -9.59
C LYS A 95 4.40 -11.87 -8.24
N GLU A 96 5.41 -12.55 -7.72
CA GLU A 96 5.37 -13.24 -6.43
C GLU A 96 5.19 -12.19 -5.31
N GLU A 97 5.99 -11.13 -5.34
CA GLU A 97 5.88 -10.03 -4.36
C GLU A 97 4.54 -9.31 -4.46
N ALA A 98 4.03 -9.11 -5.68
CA ALA A 98 2.69 -8.56 -5.91
C ALA A 98 1.59 -9.45 -5.31
N THR A 99 1.72 -10.77 -5.46
CA THR A 99 0.78 -11.77 -4.94
C THR A 99 0.82 -11.83 -3.40
N THR A 100 2.01 -11.83 -2.81
CA THR A 100 2.18 -11.76 -1.35
C THR A 100 1.53 -10.50 -0.79
N PHE A 101 1.73 -9.35 -1.44
CA PHE A 101 1.12 -8.10 -1.01
C PHE A 101 -0.41 -8.11 -1.18
N SER A 102 -0.92 -8.58 -2.32
CA SER A 102 -2.36 -8.57 -2.60
C SER A 102 -3.14 -9.48 -1.64
N ASN A 103 -2.61 -10.66 -1.30
CA ASN A 103 -3.22 -11.55 -0.32
C ASN A 103 -3.37 -10.86 1.05
N ALA A 104 -2.33 -10.19 1.53
CA ALA A 104 -2.36 -9.47 2.79
C ALA A 104 -3.26 -8.22 2.75
N MET A 105 -3.29 -7.49 1.63
CA MET A 105 -4.19 -6.35 1.44
C MET A 105 -5.66 -6.79 1.47
N LEU A 106 -6.02 -7.85 0.73
CA LEU A 106 -7.38 -8.38 0.71
C LEU A 106 -7.81 -8.92 2.07
N PHE A 107 -6.90 -9.60 2.78
CA PHE A 107 -7.13 -10.00 4.17
C PHE A 107 -7.44 -8.79 5.07
N ALA A 108 -6.59 -7.76 5.04
CA ALA A 108 -6.79 -6.53 5.81
C ALA A 108 -8.13 -5.87 5.47
N LEU A 109 -8.48 -5.76 4.18
CA LEU A 109 -9.75 -5.19 3.74
C LEU A 109 -10.96 -6.00 4.22
N ASN A 110 -10.87 -7.33 4.22
CA ASN A 110 -11.94 -8.18 4.74
C ASN A 110 -12.20 -7.87 6.22
N ILE A 111 -11.13 -7.80 7.04
CA ILE A 111 -11.24 -7.43 8.46
C ILE A 111 -11.79 -6.00 8.62
N MET A 112 -11.30 -5.03 7.85
CA MET A 112 -11.78 -3.64 7.92
C MET A 112 -13.25 -3.51 7.51
N ASN A 113 -13.74 -4.35 6.60
CA ASN A 113 -15.13 -4.35 6.16
C ASN A 113 -16.06 -5.11 7.11
N SER A 114 -15.56 -6.16 7.78
CA SER A 114 -16.28 -6.94 8.79
C SER A 114 -16.33 -6.26 10.17
N GLN A 115 -15.57 -5.18 10.36
CA GLN A 115 -15.83 -4.25 11.47
C GLN A 115 -17.21 -3.60 11.22
N GLU A 116 -18.26 -4.25 11.74
CA GLU A 116 -19.58 -3.64 11.89
C GLU A 116 -19.52 -2.47 12.87
N ALA A 117 -20.47 -1.54 12.67
CA ALA A 117 -20.64 -0.32 13.43
C ALA A 117 -20.83 -0.64 14.92
N GLY A 118 -19.72 -0.59 15.67
CA GLY A 118 -19.77 -0.50 17.11
C GLY A 118 -20.30 0.87 17.51
N LYS A 119 -21.64 0.95 17.59
CA LYS A 119 -22.55 2.06 17.98
C LYS A 119 -23.20 2.81 16.82
#